data_AF-A0A2P2HZB0-F1
#
_entry.id   AF-A0A2P2HZB0-F1
#
_cell.length_a   1.000
_cell.length_b   1.000
_cell.length_c   1.000
_cell.angle_alpha   90.00
_cell.angle_beta   90.00
_cell.angle_gamma   90.00
#
_symmetry.space_group_name_H-M   'P 1'
#
loop_
_entity.id
_entity.type
_entity.pdbx_description
1 polymer ?
#
loop_
_entity_poly.entity_id
_entity_poly.type
_entity_poly.pdbx_seq_one_letter_code
_entity_poly.pdbx_strand_id
1 'polypeptide(L)'
;GYWMWWSGSAAVGYPELPEVNDYWPEVAQDLSLVTWSHATNTQELLKKALTNDTVMMLEADVVLGKLKGGGDYLIPIMAHPPARVSDLSLEMFVEQVASFVDQKEVKKGIKLDFKELNIVRESLDILTAHRENLVFPVWLNADILPGPVDATDTPVDGDSFLTLCVEFFSEGTISLGWTTRYTQANDSNAQYSTTQVKEMVDTIDRNHVTQPITIPVRAAFIERSIDSLTWLVNSIPDSTLTVWSSATDSVNIPSLVWLQEVIGADAVYYDLPPEQLQEFNNLKPRSDDQNAASHNSAPVIKIWPEGTVLWSSITTLLASALVYLIYGFE
;
A
#
# COMPACT_ATOMS: atom_id res chain seq x y z
N GLY A 1 47.87 13.15 -31.40
CA GLY A 1 46.60 12.46 -31.10
C GLY A 1 46.67 11.92 -29.71
N TYR A 2 45.89 12.48 -28.80
CA TYR A 2 45.57 11.90 -27.50
C TYR A 2 44.11 12.23 -27.25
N TRP A 3 43.25 11.24 -27.47
CA TRP A 3 41.85 11.29 -27.07
C TRP A 3 41.80 10.77 -25.64
N MET A 4 41.50 11.66 -24.70
CA MET A 4 41.23 11.31 -23.31
C MET A 4 39.73 11.05 -23.23
N TRP A 5 39.36 9.80 -22.97
CA TRP A 5 37.98 9.41 -22.71
C TRP A 5 37.57 9.96 -21.34
N TRP A 6 36.57 10.83 -21.32
CA TRP A 6 35.88 11.22 -20.09
C TRP A 6 34.70 10.26 -19.92
N SER A 7 34.91 9.14 -19.22
CA SER A 7 33.83 8.32 -18.70
C SER A 7 33.53 8.79 -17.29
N GLY A 8 32.66 9.79 -17.20
CA GLY A 8 32.13 10.33 -15.96
C GLY A 8 30.73 10.81 -16.23
N SER A 9 29.77 9.88 -16.31
CA SER A 9 28.38 10.24 -16.06
C SER A 9 28.31 10.53 -14.57
N ALA A 10 28.46 11.80 -14.20
CA ALA A 10 27.98 12.25 -12.91
C ALA A 10 26.48 11.96 -12.93
N ALA A 11 26.04 10.99 -12.13
CA ALA A 11 24.63 10.84 -11.81
C ALA A 11 24.18 12.21 -11.29
N VAL A 12 23.40 12.92 -12.10
CA VAL A 12 22.67 14.08 -11.62
C VAL A 12 21.73 13.49 -10.58
N GLY A 13 22.06 13.70 -9.30
CA GLY A 13 21.23 13.24 -8.20
C GLY A 13 19.94 14.02 -8.25
N TYR A 14 18.91 13.43 -8.85
CA TYR A 14 17.56 13.92 -8.73
C TYR A 14 17.12 13.76 -7.27
N PRO A 15 16.34 14.70 -6.72
CA PRO A 15 15.81 14.54 -5.36
C PRO A 15 14.95 13.27 -5.29
N GLU A 16 15.11 12.51 -4.21
CA GLU A 16 14.24 11.37 -3.91
C GLU A 16 12.80 11.87 -3.74
N LEU A 17 11.83 11.07 -4.22
CA LEU A 17 10.42 11.37 -3.98
C LEU A 17 10.14 11.20 -2.49
N PRO A 18 9.32 12.08 -1.88
CA PRO A 18 9.01 11.93 -0.46
C PRO A 18 8.12 10.70 -0.25
N GLU A 19 8.38 9.96 0.83
CA GLU A 19 7.45 8.97 1.34
C GLU A 19 6.23 9.65 1.97
N VAL A 20 5.13 8.91 2.17
CA VAL A 20 3.86 9.47 2.65
C VAL A 20 3.98 10.07 4.06
N ASN A 21 4.71 9.42 4.96
CA ASN A 21 4.97 9.88 6.32
C ASN A 21 5.89 11.11 6.39
N ASP A 22 6.84 11.24 5.47
CA ASP A 22 7.67 12.45 5.34
C ASP A 22 6.90 13.61 4.72
N TYR A 23 6.07 13.30 3.71
CA TYR A 23 5.24 14.28 3.03
C TYR A 23 4.11 14.79 3.91
N TRP A 24 3.54 13.95 4.77
CA TRP A 24 2.52 14.29 5.77
C TRP A 24 2.96 13.84 7.16
N PRO A 25 3.80 14.62 7.86
CA PRO A 25 4.33 14.23 9.17
C PRO A 25 3.24 13.99 10.22
N GLU A 26 2.05 14.56 10.05
CA GLU A 26 0.89 14.34 10.91
C GLU A 26 0.35 12.90 10.89
N VAL A 27 0.63 12.11 9.85
CA VAL A 27 0.21 10.69 9.75
C VAL A 27 1.33 9.71 10.08
N ALA A 28 2.54 10.20 10.37
CA ALA A 28 3.74 9.35 10.52
C ALA A 28 3.65 8.33 11.66
N GLN A 29 2.80 8.56 12.67
CA GLN A 29 2.57 7.64 13.78
C GLN A 29 1.32 6.76 13.60
N ASP A 30 0.54 7.04 12.54
CA ASP A 30 -0.74 6.41 12.30
C ASP A 30 -1.16 6.54 10.83
N LEU A 31 -0.72 5.58 10.01
CA LEU A 31 -0.96 5.55 8.58
C LEU A 31 -2.44 5.30 8.22
N SER A 32 -3.29 4.91 9.18
CA SER A 32 -4.73 4.83 8.93
C SER A 32 -5.39 6.21 8.79
N LEU A 33 -4.66 7.30 9.08
CA LEU A 33 -5.13 8.66 8.86
C LEU A 33 -5.00 9.10 7.40
N VAL A 34 -4.25 8.36 6.58
CA VAL A 34 -4.14 8.62 5.15
C VAL A 34 -5.44 8.28 4.45
N THR A 35 -5.95 9.25 3.69
CA THR A 35 -7.22 9.16 2.98
C THR A 35 -7.02 9.00 1.47
N TRP A 36 -7.97 8.32 0.85
CA TRP A 36 -7.84 7.85 -0.53
C TRP A 36 -8.99 8.36 -1.40
N SER A 37 -8.67 8.69 -2.64
CA SER A 37 -9.62 8.72 -3.74
C SER A 37 -9.38 7.47 -4.58
N HIS A 38 -10.22 6.45 -4.38
CA HIS A 38 -10.15 5.17 -5.07
C HIS A 38 -10.69 5.27 -6.51
N ALA A 39 -10.03 4.57 -7.44
CA ALA A 39 -10.40 4.43 -8.84
C ALA A 39 -10.66 5.78 -9.55
N THR A 40 -9.71 6.72 -9.41
CA THR A 40 -9.77 8.10 -9.93
C THR A 40 -9.55 8.16 -11.45
N ASN A 41 -10.41 7.45 -12.18
CA ASN A 41 -10.17 7.05 -13.57
C ASN A 41 -10.74 7.98 -14.64
N THR A 42 -11.31 9.13 -14.26
CA THR A 42 -11.93 10.06 -15.22
C THR A 42 -11.60 11.50 -14.84
N GLN A 43 -11.70 12.41 -15.81
CA GLN A 43 -11.51 13.84 -15.56
C GLN A 43 -12.44 14.38 -14.46
N GLU A 44 -13.68 13.88 -14.40
CA GLU A 44 -14.63 14.27 -13.37
C GLU A 44 -14.19 13.82 -11.98
N LEU A 45 -13.73 12.56 -11.85
CA LEU A 45 -13.24 12.02 -10.59
C LEU A 45 -11.95 12.70 -10.16
N LEU A 46 -11.00 12.92 -11.07
CA LEU A 46 -9.76 13.64 -10.80
C LEU A 46 -10.05 15.05 -10.27
N LYS A 47 -10.94 15.80 -10.95
CA LYS A 47 -11.33 17.13 -10.49
C LYS A 47 -11.91 17.10 -9.07
N LYS A 48 -12.81 16.15 -8.78
CA LYS A 48 -13.41 16.00 -7.44
C LYS A 48 -12.32 15.71 -6.39
N ALA A 49 -11.42 14.78 -6.66
CA ALA A 49 -10.34 14.37 -5.76
C ALA A 49 -9.35 15.51 -5.47
N LEU A 50 -8.96 16.27 -6.50
CA LEU A 50 -8.07 17.43 -6.36
C LEU A 50 -8.70 18.52 -5.50
N THR A 51 -9.98 18.84 -5.73
CA THR A 51 -10.68 19.90 -4.98
C THR A 51 -11.20 19.48 -3.60
N ASN A 52 -11.01 18.22 -3.21
CA ASN A 52 -11.38 17.74 -1.89
C ASN A 52 -10.17 17.85 -0.94
N ASP A 53 -10.24 18.77 0.02
CA ASP A 53 -9.16 19.02 0.98
C ASP A 53 -8.85 17.83 1.90
N THR A 54 -9.78 16.88 2.04
CA THR A 54 -9.59 15.71 2.90
C THR A 54 -8.94 14.54 2.17
N VAL A 55 -8.78 14.55 0.84
CA VAL A 55 -8.17 13.45 0.07
C VAL A 55 -6.66 13.65 0.02
N MET A 56 -5.87 12.65 0.40
CA MET A 56 -4.40 12.72 0.37
C MET A 56 -3.82 11.98 -0.83
N MET A 57 -4.18 10.71 -1.01
CA MET A 57 -3.68 9.86 -2.09
C MET A 57 -4.75 9.62 -3.16
N LEU A 58 -4.38 9.75 -4.44
CA LEU A 58 -5.25 9.46 -5.58
C LEU A 58 -4.79 8.15 -6.19
N GLU A 59 -5.60 7.11 -6.03
CA GLU A 59 -5.40 5.83 -6.70
C GLU A 59 -6.12 5.85 -8.06
N ALA A 60 -5.47 5.37 -9.11
CA ALA A 60 -6.05 5.25 -10.43
C ALA A 60 -5.47 4.06 -11.22
N ASP A 61 -6.33 3.38 -11.97
CA ASP A 61 -6.00 2.21 -12.76
C ASP A 61 -5.39 2.61 -14.10
N VAL A 62 -4.27 1.98 -14.47
CA VAL A 62 -3.56 2.23 -15.73
C VAL A 62 -3.74 1.04 -16.68
N VAL A 63 -4.30 1.32 -17.86
CA VAL A 63 -4.48 0.34 -18.94
C VAL A 63 -4.02 0.90 -20.29
N LEU A 64 -3.69 0.02 -21.23
CA LEU A 64 -3.55 0.38 -22.64
C LEU A 64 -4.95 0.68 -23.22
N GLY A 65 -5.12 1.86 -23.80
CA GLY A 65 -6.40 2.24 -24.40
C GLY A 65 -6.35 3.51 -25.23
N LYS A 66 -7.53 4.04 -25.57
CA LYS A 66 -7.69 5.26 -26.38
C LYS A 66 -8.18 6.44 -25.56
N LEU A 67 -7.62 7.61 -25.79
CA LEU A 67 -8.15 8.87 -25.26
C LEU A 67 -9.41 9.28 -26.04
N LYS A 68 -10.49 9.63 -25.35
CA LYS A 68 -11.73 10.14 -25.96
C LYS A 68 -11.43 11.41 -26.78
N GLY A 69 -11.80 11.40 -28.05
CA GLY A 69 -11.54 12.51 -28.97
C GLY A 69 -10.07 12.65 -29.41
N GLY A 70 -9.20 11.72 -29.01
CA GLY A 70 -7.83 11.60 -29.50
C GLY A 70 -7.74 10.84 -30.83
N GLY A 71 -6.49 10.58 -31.26
CA GLY A 71 -6.21 9.73 -32.42
C GLY A 71 -6.43 8.24 -32.17
N ASP A 72 -6.07 7.42 -33.15
CA ASP A 72 -6.20 5.95 -33.06
C ASP A 72 -5.06 5.25 -32.30
N TYR A 73 -4.09 6.00 -31.82
CA TYR A 73 -2.96 5.48 -31.04
C TYR A 73 -3.44 4.95 -29.68
N LEU A 74 -2.90 3.80 -29.30
CA LEU A 74 -3.07 3.27 -27.96
C LEU A 74 -1.99 3.87 -27.07
N ILE A 75 -2.39 4.40 -25.93
CA ILE A 75 -1.53 5.06 -24.94
C ILE A 75 -1.95 4.61 -23.53
N PRO A 76 -1.14 4.90 -22.49
CA PRO A 76 -1.56 4.70 -21.11
C PRO A 76 -2.72 5.63 -20.77
N ILE A 77 -3.84 5.05 -20.35
CA ILE A 77 -5.03 5.80 -19.92
C ILE A 77 -5.46 5.40 -18.52
N MET A 78 -6.12 6.32 -17.84
CA MET A 78 -6.78 6.06 -16.56
C MET A 78 -8.11 5.35 -16.81
N ALA A 79 -8.19 4.05 -16.53
CA ALA A 79 -9.40 3.25 -16.67
C ALA A 79 -9.26 1.86 -16.02
N HIS A 80 -10.33 1.38 -15.40
CA HIS A 80 -10.43 0.00 -14.94
C HIS A 80 -10.97 -0.92 -16.05
N PRO A 81 -10.39 -2.12 -16.29
CA PRO A 81 -10.96 -3.11 -17.20
C PRO A 81 -12.44 -3.43 -16.89
N PRO A 82 -13.29 -3.70 -17.90
CA PRO A 82 -12.97 -3.87 -19.31
C PRO A 82 -12.93 -2.54 -20.10
N ALA A 83 -12.97 -1.38 -19.45
CA ALA A 83 -12.92 -0.10 -20.16
C ALA A 83 -11.56 0.08 -20.85
N ARG A 84 -11.59 0.48 -22.13
CA ARG A 84 -10.41 0.73 -22.98
C ARG A 84 -10.41 2.12 -23.62
N VAL A 85 -11.29 2.98 -23.11
CA VAL A 85 -11.47 4.36 -23.58
C VAL A 85 -11.72 5.25 -22.36
N SER A 86 -10.93 6.29 -22.20
CA SER A 86 -11.06 7.26 -21.10
C SER A 86 -10.94 8.70 -21.60
N ASP A 87 -11.50 9.68 -20.88
CA ASP A 87 -11.22 11.11 -21.10
C ASP A 87 -9.93 11.58 -20.42
N LEU A 88 -9.20 10.67 -19.78
CA LEU A 88 -8.02 10.97 -19.00
C LEU A 88 -6.88 10.01 -19.37
N SER A 89 -5.83 10.52 -20.01
CA SER A 89 -4.57 9.78 -20.18
C SER A 89 -3.76 9.81 -18.88
N LEU A 90 -2.77 8.92 -18.75
CA LEU A 90 -1.79 8.98 -17.65
C LEU A 90 -1.04 10.31 -17.64
N GLU A 91 -0.56 10.77 -18.79
CA GLU A 91 0.15 12.04 -18.91
C GLU A 91 -0.71 13.21 -18.42
N MET A 92 -1.97 13.28 -18.87
CA MET A 92 -2.92 14.30 -18.41
C MET A 92 -3.20 14.22 -16.91
N PHE A 93 -3.24 13.02 -16.31
CA PHE A 93 -3.42 12.85 -14.87
C PHE A 93 -2.20 13.38 -14.10
N VAL A 94 -1.00 12.97 -14.50
CA VAL A 94 0.27 13.39 -13.86
C VAL A 94 0.45 14.90 -13.95
N GLU A 95 0.28 15.50 -15.13
CA GLU A 95 0.42 16.94 -15.34
C GLU A 95 -0.59 17.74 -14.51
N GLN A 96 -1.84 17.29 -14.44
CA GLN A 96 -2.88 17.98 -13.69
C GLN A 96 -2.66 17.88 -12.17
N VAL A 97 -2.24 16.72 -11.65
CA VAL A 97 -1.92 16.57 -10.22
C VAL A 97 -0.72 17.45 -9.86
N ALA A 98 0.37 17.37 -10.64
CA ALA A 98 1.58 18.15 -10.37
C ALA A 98 1.31 19.66 -10.46
N SER A 99 0.61 20.11 -11.49
CA SER A 99 0.21 21.52 -11.63
C SER A 99 -0.68 21.99 -10.48
N PHE A 100 -1.58 21.13 -9.98
CA PHE A 100 -2.47 21.48 -8.88
C PHE A 100 -1.72 21.61 -7.56
N VAL A 101 -0.82 20.66 -7.26
CA VAL A 101 0.05 20.69 -6.07
C VAL A 101 0.90 21.97 -6.06
N ASP A 102 1.54 22.29 -7.18
CA ASP A 102 2.39 23.48 -7.32
C ASP A 102 1.58 24.78 -7.19
N GLN A 103 0.51 24.94 -7.98
CA GLN A 103 -0.22 26.22 -8.06
C GLN A 103 -1.11 26.52 -6.85
N LYS A 104 -1.57 25.48 -6.14
CA LYS A 104 -2.50 25.63 -5.00
C LYS A 104 -1.83 25.46 -3.65
N GLU A 105 -0.54 25.12 -3.63
CA GLU A 105 0.21 24.80 -2.40
C GLU A 105 -0.53 23.75 -1.55
N VAL A 106 -1.19 22.78 -2.21
CA VAL A 106 -1.86 21.66 -1.55
C VAL A 106 -1.01 20.40 -1.66
N LYS A 107 -1.18 19.49 -0.72
CA LYS A 107 -0.52 18.19 -0.76
C LYS A 107 -1.44 17.13 -1.36
N LYS A 108 -0.95 16.42 -2.37
CA LYS A 108 -1.56 15.22 -2.97
C LYS A 108 -0.45 14.24 -3.31
N GLY A 109 -0.74 12.95 -3.28
CA GLY A 109 0.12 11.89 -3.80
C GLY A 109 -0.66 10.98 -4.74
N ILE A 110 0.02 10.13 -5.49
CA ILE A 110 -0.61 9.26 -6.49
C ILE A 110 -0.21 7.80 -6.30
N LYS A 111 -1.14 6.90 -6.60
CA LYS A 111 -0.91 5.46 -6.70
C LYS A 111 -1.43 4.97 -8.05
N LEU A 112 -0.53 4.46 -8.88
CA LEU A 112 -0.84 4.03 -10.24
C LEU A 112 -0.97 2.51 -10.27
N ASP A 113 -2.18 1.99 -10.47
CA ASP A 113 -2.48 0.57 -10.48
C ASP A 113 -2.44 -0.02 -11.91
N PHE A 114 -1.30 -0.60 -12.27
CA PHE A 114 -1.06 -1.20 -13.56
C PHE A 114 -1.80 -2.54 -13.70
N LYS A 115 -2.71 -2.61 -14.68
CA LYS A 115 -3.48 -3.83 -14.97
C LYS A 115 -2.86 -4.71 -16.04
N GLU A 116 -1.80 -4.25 -16.69
CA GLU A 116 -1.09 -5.01 -17.73
C GLU A 116 0.35 -4.52 -17.92
N LEU A 117 1.24 -5.46 -18.24
CA LEU A 117 2.69 -5.21 -18.34
C LEU A 117 3.07 -4.32 -19.54
N ASN A 118 2.42 -4.52 -20.70
CA ASN A 118 2.77 -3.90 -21.97
C ASN A 118 2.70 -2.36 -21.99
N ILE A 119 2.09 -1.74 -20.97
CA ILE A 119 1.96 -0.29 -20.83
C ILE A 119 2.85 0.31 -19.75
N VAL A 120 3.46 -0.52 -18.90
CA VAL A 120 4.29 -0.09 -17.76
C VAL A 120 5.45 0.74 -18.26
N ARG A 121 6.19 0.27 -19.27
CA ARG A 121 7.39 0.97 -19.73
C ARG A 121 7.10 2.39 -20.22
N GLU A 122 6.10 2.55 -21.08
CA GLU A 122 5.70 3.87 -21.60
C GLU A 122 5.21 4.78 -20.48
N SER A 123 4.56 4.21 -19.46
CA SER A 123 4.08 4.94 -18.29
C SER A 123 5.22 5.44 -17.40
N LEU A 124 6.27 4.63 -17.21
CA LEU A 124 7.48 5.06 -16.49
C LEU A 124 8.27 6.12 -17.27
N ASP A 125 8.28 6.06 -18.60
CA ASP A 125 8.88 7.10 -19.43
C ASP A 125 8.12 8.45 -19.28
N ILE A 126 6.78 8.43 -19.17
CA ILE A 126 5.97 9.62 -18.84
C ILE A 126 6.35 10.18 -17.47
N LEU A 127 6.37 9.33 -16.42
CA LEU A 127 6.75 9.78 -15.07
C LEU A 127 8.16 10.39 -15.05
N THR A 128 9.11 9.76 -15.75
CA THR A 128 10.49 10.25 -15.88
C THR A 128 10.54 11.61 -16.59
N ALA A 129 9.74 11.82 -17.64
CA ALA A 129 9.66 13.09 -18.35
C ALA A 129 9.10 14.23 -17.47
N HIS A 130 8.28 13.90 -16.48
CA HIS A 130 7.72 14.88 -15.53
C HIS A 130 8.44 14.90 -14.17
N ARG A 131 9.56 14.18 -14.02
CA ARG A 131 10.24 13.96 -12.72
C ARG A 131 10.47 15.23 -11.90
N GLU A 132 10.86 16.33 -12.54
CA GLU A 132 11.12 17.61 -11.84
C GLU A 132 9.87 18.22 -11.19
N ASN A 133 8.66 17.83 -11.62
CA ASN A 133 7.39 18.30 -11.09
C ASN A 133 6.75 17.32 -10.08
N LEU A 134 7.32 16.12 -9.94
CA LEU A 134 6.84 15.09 -9.01
C LEU A 134 7.46 15.36 -7.63
N VAL A 135 6.97 16.38 -6.94
CA VAL A 135 7.44 16.75 -5.57
C VAL A 135 6.60 16.11 -4.46
N PHE A 136 5.99 14.95 -4.76
CA PHE A 136 5.01 14.28 -3.92
C PHE A 136 5.12 12.75 -4.04
N PRO A 137 4.50 11.97 -3.12
CA PRO A 137 4.57 10.51 -3.16
C PRO A 137 3.98 9.93 -4.45
N VAL A 138 4.74 9.06 -5.12
CA VAL A 138 4.32 8.32 -6.31
C VAL A 138 4.48 6.83 -6.05
N TRP A 139 3.37 6.09 -6.09
CA TRP A 139 3.35 4.65 -5.87
C TRP A 139 3.08 3.91 -7.18
N LEU A 140 3.86 2.85 -7.43
CA LEU A 140 3.70 1.96 -8.58
C LEU A 140 3.07 0.66 -8.10
N ASN A 141 1.80 0.43 -8.45
CA ASN A 141 1.02 -0.70 -7.99
C ASN A 141 0.79 -1.73 -9.09
N ALA A 142 0.88 -3.01 -8.76
CA ALA A 142 0.38 -4.08 -9.60
C ALA A 142 0.03 -5.33 -8.78
N ASP A 143 -1.00 -6.06 -9.22
CA ASP A 143 -1.27 -7.42 -8.76
C ASP A 143 -0.38 -8.39 -9.54
N ILE A 144 0.72 -8.84 -8.92
CA ILE A 144 1.78 -9.60 -9.58
C ILE A 144 1.79 -11.10 -9.27
N LEU A 145 0.99 -11.53 -8.29
CA LEU A 145 0.90 -12.92 -7.85
C LEU A 145 -0.56 -13.40 -7.76
N PRO A 146 -0.84 -14.69 -7.92
CA PRO A 146 -2.18 -15.23 -7.72
C PRO A 146 -2.55 -15.26 -6.22
N GLY A 147 -3.67 -14.63 -5.88
CA GLY A 147 -4.12 -14.45 -4.51
C GLY A 147 -5.11 -15.51 -4.01
N PRO A 148 -5.72 -15.25 -2.84
CA PRO A 148 -6.70 -16.14 -2.24
C PRO A 148 -7.87 -16.46 -3.19
N VAL A 149 -8.58 -17.55 -2.90
CA VAL A 149 -9.84 -17.99 -3.55
C VAL A 149 -9.78 -18.19 -5.08
N ASP A 150 -8.60 -18.55 -5.58
CA ASP A 150 -8.32 -18.90 -6.98
C ASP A 150 -8.91 -17.85 -7.95
N ALA A 151 -8.42 -16.62 -7.82
CA ALA A 151 -8.80 -15.54 -8.74
C ALA A 151 -8.53 -15.94 -10.19
N THR A 152 -9.45 -15.60 -11.08
CA THR A 152 -9.36 -15.95 -12.51
C THR A 152 -8.57 -14.92 -13.31
N ASP A 153 -8.33 -13.75 -12.74
CA ASP A 153 -7.56 -12.69 -13.37
C ASP A 153 -6.09 -13.11 -13.46
N THR A 154 -5.48 -12.83 -14.61
CA THR A 154 -4.06 -13.10 -14.83
C THR A 154 -3.24 -12.01 -14.16
N PRO A 155 -2.34 -12.35 -13.22
CA PRO A 155 -1.44 -11.35 -12.64
C PRO A 155 -0.56 -10.70 -13.70
N VAL A 156 -0.14 -9.47 -13.44
CA VAL A 156 0.95 -8.84 -14.19
C VAL A 156 2.22 -9.66 -13.94
N ASP A 157 3.05 -9.86 -14.98
CA ASP A 157 4.33 -10.57 -14.81
C ASP A 157 5.22 -9.80 -13.83
N GLY A 158 5.38 -10.35 -12.61
CA GLY A 158 6.04 -9.67 -11.51
C GLY A 158 7.49 -9.32 -11.78
N ASP A 159 8.22 -10.17 -12.50
CA ASP A 159 9.65 -9.97 -12.77
C ASP A 159 9.89 -8.83 -13.74
N SER A 160 9.15 -8.85 -14.85
CA SER A 160 9.23 -7.80 -15.83
C SER A 160 8.73 -6.48 -15.24
N PHE A 161 7.67 -6.51 -14.42
CA PHE A 161 7.18 -5.31 -13.74
C PHE A 161 8.25 -4.72 -12.82
N LEU A 162 8.80 -5.51 -11.89
CA LEU A 162 9.80 -5.05 -10.94
C LEU A 162 11.09 -4.62 -11.62
N THR A 163 11.57 -5.36 -12.62
CA THR A 163 12.73 -4.97 -13.43
C THR A 163 12.51 -3.59 -14.07
N LEU A 164 11.35 -3.34 -14.67
CA LEU A 164 11.03 -2.05 -15.26
C LEU A 164 11.00 -0.93 -14.20
N CYS A 165 10.38 -1.16 -13.05
CA CYS A 165 10.34 -0.16 -11.99
C CYS A 165 11.75 0.18 -11.48
N VAL A 166 12.57 -0.82 -11.18
CA VAL A 166 13.95 -0.64 -10.70
C VAL A 166 14.83 0.07 -11.73
N GLU A 167 14.70 -0.27 -13.02
CA GLU A 167 15.55 0.31 -14.06
C GLU A 167 15.13 1.71 -14.51
N PHE A 168 13.83 2.01 -14.53
CA PHE A 168 13.30 3.24 -15.16
C PHE A 168 12.69 4.25 -14.18
N PHE A 169 12.33 3.84 -12.96
CA PHE A 169 11.73 4.73 -11.96
C PHE A 169 11.97 4.24 -10.52
N SER A 170 13.24 4.18 -10.12
CA SER A 170 13.69 3.63 -8.82
C SER A 170 13.35 4.52 -7.62
N GLU A 171 12.81 5.72 -7.83
CA GLU A 171 12.46 6.67 -6.76
C GLU A 171 11.02 6.50 -6.23
N GLY A 172 10.17 5.70 -6.90
CA GLY A 172 8.78 5.48 -6.46
C GLY A 172 8.66 4.44 -5.33
N THR A 173 7.56 4.47 -4.59
CA THR A 173 7.19 3.37 -3.68
C THR A 173 6.59 2.22 -4.48
N ILE A 174 7.00 0.99 -4.20
CA ILE A 174 6.50 -0.22 -4.85
C ILE A 174 5.31 -0.80 -4.07
N SER A 175 4.19 -1.05 -4.75
CA SER A 175 2.94 -1.52 -4.15
C SER A 175 2.51 -2.86 -4.77
N LEU A 176 2.80 -3.99 -4.12
CA LEU A 176 2.68 -5.32 -4.75
C LEU A 176 1.53 -6.13 -4.17
N GLY A 177 0.53 -6.38 -5.00
CA GLY A 177 -0.68 -7.11 -4.62
C GLY A 177 -0.73 -8.52 -5.17
N TRP A 178 -1.85 -9.16 -4.89
CA TRP A 178 -2.25 -10.41 -5.51
C TRP A 178 -3.55 -10.21 -6.26
N THR A 179 -3.74 -10.92 -7.38
CA THR A 179 -5.07 -11.00 -7.99
C THR A 179 -6.02 -11.66 -6.99
N THR A 180 -7.14 -11.00 -6.71
CA THR A 180 -8.14 -11.52 -5.78
C THR A 180 -9.51 -11.53 -6.40
N ARG A 181 -10.33 -12.48 -5.97
CA ARG A 181 -11.76 -12.49 -6.26
C ARG A 181 -12.52 -12.41 -4.94
N TYR A 182 -13.67 -11.75 -4.92
CA TYR A 182 -14.55 -11.86 -3.76
C TYR A 182 -15.35 -13.16 -3.84
N THR A 183 -15.36 -13.95 -2.77
CA THR A 183 -16.22 -15.13 -2.64
C THR A 183 -17.14 -15.00 -1.41
N GLN A 184 -18.06 -15.96 -1.21
CA GLN A 184 -19.00 -15.92 -0.09
C GLN A 184 -18.25 -16.03 1.26
N ALA A 185 -18.87 -15.51 2.33
CA ALA A 185 -18.28 -15.35 3.66
C ALA A 185 -17.74 -16.63 4.35
N ASN A 186 -17.98 -17.82 3.78
CA ASN A 186 -17.59 -19.11 4.33
C ASN A 186 -16.58 -19.90 3.47
N ASP A 187 -15.94 -19.26 2.49
CA ASP A 187 -14.87 -19.87 1.72
C ASP A 187 -13.62 -20.07 2.60
N SER A 188 -13.23 -21.33 2.84
CA SER A 188 -12.04 -21.66 3.62
C SER A 188 -10.75 -21.16 2.99
N ASN A 189 -10.77 -20.82 1.69
CA ASN A 189 -9.63 -20.30 0.96
C ASN A 189 -9.56 -18.76 0.98
N ALA A 190 -10.47 -18.08 1.70
CA ALA A 190 -10.50 -16.63 1.87
C ALA A 190 -9.44 -16.12 2.86
N GLN A 191 -8.17 -16.49 2.62
CA GLN A 191 -7.02 -16.12 3.43
C GLN A 191 -5.74 -16.10 2.60
N TYR A 192 -4.79 -15.24 2.95
CA TYR A 192 -3.43 -15.28 2.44
C TYR A 192 -2.67 -16.41 3.11
N SER A 193 -2.36 -17.45 2.34
CA SER A 193 -1.62 -18.61 2.82
C SER A 193 -0.13 -18.32 3.03
N THR A 194 0.54 -19.12 3.87
CA THR A 194 1.99 -19.06 4.05
C THR A 194 2.77 -19.19 2.73
N THR A 195 2.29 -20.00 1.79
CA THR A 195 2.91 -20.15 0.47
C THR A 195 2.83 -18.85 -0.33
N GLN A 196 1.67 -18.18 -0.31
CA GLN A 196 1.48 -16.92 -1.04
C GLN A 196 2.34 -15.78 -0.49
N VAL A 197 2.43 -15.64 0.84
CA VAL A 197 3.26 -14.60 1.44
C VAL A 197 4.76 -14.88 1.25
N LYS A 198 5.18 -16.16 1.24
CA LYS A 198 6.57 -16.52 0.91
C LYS A 198 6.92 -16.19 -0.54
N GLU A 199 6.03 -16.50 -1.48
CA GLU A 199 6.24 -16.18 -2.89
C GLU A 199 6.39 -14.67 -3.12
N MET A 200 5.68 -13.85 -2.35
CA MET A 200 5.84 -12.38 -2.38
C MET A 200 7.25 -11.97 -1.92
N VAL A 201 7.72 -12.50 -0.79
CA VAL A 201 9.09 -12.25 -0.29
C VAL A 201 10.13 -12.69 -1.33
N ASP A 202 10.01 -13.92 -1.82
CA ASP A 202 10.95 -14.49 -2.80
C ASP A 202 10.98 -13.64 -4.10
N THR A 203 9.82 -13.13 -4.54
CA THR A 203 9.70 -12.26 -5.72
C THR A 203 10.33 -10.89 -5.53
N ILE A 204 10.17 -10.28 -4.36
CA ILE A 204 10.82 -9.02 -4.02
C ILE A 204 12.35 -9.20 -3.97
N ASP A 205 12.82 -10.22 -3.26
CA ASP A 205 14.25 -10.48 -3.04
C ASP A 205 15.00 -10.75 -4.34
N ARG A 206 14.45 -11.62 -5.20
CA ARG A 206 15.12 -12.02 -6.45
C ARG A 206 15.12 -10.94 -7.53
N ASN A 207 14.26 -9.91 -7.41
CA ASN A 207 14.25 -8.73 -8.27
C ASN A 207 15.03 -7.55 -7.69
N HIS A 208 15.68 -7.73 -6.53
CA HIS A 208 16.56 -6.73 -5.91
C HIS A 208 15.89 -5.37 -5.68
N VAL A 209 14.61 -5.39 -5.28
CA VAL A 209 13.87 -4.16 -4.97
C VAL A 209 14.49 -3.50 -3.74
N THR A 210 14.86 -2.23 -3.88
CA THR A 210 15.42 -1.40 -2.79
C THR A 210 14.54 -0.20 -2.46
N GLN A 211 13.48 0.00 -3.23
CA GLN A 211 12.45 1.01 -3.04
C GLN A 211 11.64 0.74 -1.77
N PRO A 212 11.01 1.75 -1.15
CA PRO A 212 10.00 1.54 -0.12
C PRO A 212 8.89 0.64 -0.64
N ILE A 213 8.39 -0.26 0.20
CA ILE A 213 7.41 -1.28 -0.19
C ILE A 213 6.13 -1.15 0.64
N THR A 214 5.00 -1.18 -0.04
CA THR A 214 3.71 -1.50 0.58
C THR A 214 3.10 -2.72 -0.07
N ILE A 215 2.31 -3.49 0.67
CA ILE A 215 1.69 -4.72 0.19
C ILE A 215 0.18 -4.59 0.33
N PRO A 216 -0.54 -4.34 -0.78
CA PRO A 216 -1.99 -4.32 -0.80
C PRO A 216 -2.60 -5.67 -0.44
N VAL A 217 -3.49 -5.65 0.56
CA VAL A 217 -4.23 -6.82 1.02
C VAL A 217 -5.72 -6.51 1.06
N ARG A 218 -6.55 -7.45 0.61
CA ARG A 218 -7.99 -7.26 0.59
C ARG A 218 -8.58 -7.46 1.99
N ALA A 219 -9.37 -6.50 2.44
CA ALA A 219 -9.91 -6.45 3.79
C ALA A 219 -10.73 -7.69 4.18
N ALA A 220 -11.44 -8.27 3.20
CA ALA A 220 -12.26 -9.48 3.38
C ALA A 220 -11.46 -10.71 3.87
N PHE A 221 -10.14 -10.74 3.71
CA PHE A 221 -9.30 -11.90 4.05
C PHE A 221 -8.52 -11.73 5.34
N ILE A 222 -8.59 -10.56 5.99
CA ILE A 222 -7.67 -10.19 7.09
C ILE A 222 -7.86 -11.07 8.32
N GLU A 223 -9.10 -11.34 8.73
CA GLU A 223 -9.39 -12.13 9.94
C GLU A 223 -8.65 -13.47 9.97
N ARG A 224 -8.53 -14.13 8.81
CA ARG A 224 -7.88 -15.43 8.67
C ARG A 224 -6.40 -15.35 8.27
N SER A 225 -5.89 -14.14 8.06
CA SER A 225 -4.54 -13.90 7.53
C SER A 225 -3.63 -13.16 8.50
N ILE A 226 -4.07 -12.84 9.73
CA ILE A 226 -3.27 -12.08 10.69
C ILE A 226 -1.86 -12.66 10.87
N ASP A 227 -1.74 -13.97 11.12
CA ASP A 227 -0.45 -14.62 11.35
C ASP A 227 0.44 -14.58 10.10
N SER A 228 -0.10 -14.85 8.92
CA SER A 228 0.67 -14.85 7.66
C SER A 228 1.09 -13.45 7.24
N LEU A 229 0.24 -12.45 7.44
CA LEU A 229 0.54 -11.05 7.16
C LEU A 229 1.54 -10.47 8.16
N THR A 230 1.43 -10.85 9.44
CA THR A 230 2.43 -10.49 10.46
C THR A 230 3.79 -11.08 10.10
N TRP A 231 3.83 -12.35 9.66
CA TRP A 231 5.08 -12.95 9.18
C TRP A 231 5.63 -12.22 7.94
N LEU A 232 4.77 -11.82 7.00
CA LEU A 232 5.16 -11.12 5.79
C LEU A 232 5.85 -9.79 6.08
N VAL A 233 5.20 -8.92 6.88
CA VAL A 233 5.77 -7.60 7.23
C VAL A 233 7.09 -7.76 7.99
N ASN A 234 7.19 -8.74 8.90
CA ASN A 234 8.45 -9.02 9.58
C ASN A 234 9.57 -9.58 8.67
N SER A 235 9.21 -10.12 7.51
CA SER A 235 10.17 -10.68 6.54
C SER A 235 10.70 -9.63 5.56
N ILE A 236 10.00 -8.50 5.42
CA ILE A 236 10.38 -7.38 4.54
C ILE A 236 10.49 -6.14 5.44
N PRO A 237 11.67 -5.87 6.02
CA PRO A 237 11.87 -4.75 6.92
C PRO A 237 11.39 -3.44 6.32
N ASP A 238 10.82 -2.57 7.16
CA ASP A 238 10.31 -1.25 6.81
C ASP A 238 9.17 -1.24 5.78
N SER A 239 8.60 -2.40 5.44
CA SER A 239 7.41 -2.47 4.59
C SER A 239 6.12 -2.16 5.36
N THR A 240 5.11 -1.71 4.62
CA THR A 240 3.76 -1.46 5.15
C THR A 240 2.73 -2.37 4.49
N LEU A 241 1.54 -2.45 5.08
CA LEU A 241 0.36 -3.01 4.41
C LEU A 241 -0.55 -1.89 3.91
N THR A 242 -1.21 -2.10 2.78
CA THR A 242 -2.35 -1.28 2.34
C THR A 242 -3.61 -2.14 2.32
N VAL A 243 -4.43 -2.01 3.35
CA VAL A 243 -5.71 -2.71 3.42
C VAL A 243 -6.71 -2.02 2.50
N TRP A 244 -7.22 -2.73 1.49
CA TRP A 244 -8.21 -2.19 0.57
C TRP A 244 -9.50 -3.02 0.55
N SER A 245 -10.61 -2.40 0.18
CA SER A 245 -11.92 -3.08 0.12
C SER A 245 -12.83 -2.48 -0.93
N SER A 246 -13.64 -3.33 -1.58
CA SER A 246 -14.79 -2.84 -2.34
C SER A 246 -15.96 -2.50 -1.42
N ALA A 247 -16.83 -1.57 -1.85
CA ALA A 247 -18.11 -1.30 -1.17
C ALA A 247 -19.02 -2.54 -1.05
N THR A 248 -18.80 -3.56 -1.88
CA THR A 248 -19.57 -4.82 -1.87
C THR A 248 -18.96 -5.92 -1.01
N ASP A 249 -17.75 -5.72 -0.50
CA ASP A 249 -17.07 -6.74 0.30
C ASP A 249 -17.70 -6.80 1.71
N SER A 250 -17.96 -8.01 2.20
CA SER A 250 -18.26 -8.22 3.61
C SER A 250 -16.94 -8.27 4.37
N VAL A 251 -16.76 -7.31 5.28
CA VAL A 251 -15.52 -7.12 6.03
C VAL A 251 -15.81 -7.24 7.52
N ASN A 252 -14.99 -8.02 8.22
CA ASN A 252 -14.97 -8.04 9.68
C ASN A 252 -14.11 -6.87 10.18
N ILE A 253 -14.73 -5.71 10.40
CA ILE A 253 -14.05 -4.47 10.80
C ILE A 253 -13.24 -4.63 12.12
N PRO A 254 -13.73 -5.32 13.18
CA PRO A 254 -12.91 -5.64 14.34
C PRO A 254 -11.55 -6.30 14.03
N SER A 255 -11.50 -7.16 13.01
CA SER A 255 -10.25 -7.79 12.59
C SER A 255 -9.28 -6.81 11.95
N LEU A 256 -9.77 -5.72 11.34
CA LEU A 256 -8.92 -4.65 10.83
C LEU A 256 -8.24 -3.89 11.96
N VAL A 257 -8.97 -3.60 13.04
CA VAL A 257 -8.40 -2.98 14.25
C VAL A 257 -7.38 -3.90 14.89
N TRP A 258 -7.68 -5.20 14.98
CA TRP A 258 -6.74 -6.18 15.51
C TRP A 258 -5.47 -6.29 14.66
N LEU A 259 -5.56 -6.26 13.33
CA LEU A 259 -4.39 -6.20 12.45
C LEU A 259 -3.51 -4.99 12.78
N GLN A 260 -4.10 -3.80 12.95
CA GLN A 260 -3.35 -2.60 13.30
C GLN A 260 -2.68 -2.70 14.68
N GLU A 261 -3.35 -3.29 15.67
CA GLU A 261 -2.78 -3.54 17.00
C GLU A 261 -1.57 -4.49 16.94
N VAL A 262 -1.57 -5.46 16.01
CA VAL A 262 -0.49 -6.45 15.87
C VAL A 262 0.68 -5.92 15.05
N ILE A 263 0.42 -5.23 13.94
CA ILE A 263 1.46 -4.79 12.99
C ILE A 263 2.04 -3.44 13.36
N GLY A 264 1.24 -2.54 13.94
CA GLY A 264 1.63 -1.16 14.23
C GLY A 264 0.80 -0.17 13.42
N ALA A 265 0.39 0.93 14.05
CA ALA A 265 -0.42 1.96 13.41
C ALA A 265 0.35 2.72 12.32
N ASP A 266 1.66 2.82 12.47
CA ASP A 266 2.65 3.39 11.57
C ASP A 266 3.03 2.45 10.41
N ALA A 267 2.38 1.29 10.28
CA ALA A 267 2.70 0.30 9.24
C ALA A 267 1.47 -0.21 8.44
N VAL A 268 0.28 0.38 8.64
CA VAL A 268 -0.95 -0.05 7.94
C VAL A 268 -1.78 1.13 7.43
N TYR A 269 -1.92 1.21 6.10
CA TYR A 269 -2.85 2.11 5.41
C TYR A 269 -4.23 1.44 5.21
N TYR A 270 -5.28 2.25 5.09
CA TYR A 270 -6.66 1.78 4.84
C TYR A 270 -7.33 2.54 3.70
N ASP A 271 -7.44 1.92 2.53
CA ASP A 271 -8.26 2.36 1.39
C ASP A 271 -9.64 1.68 1.46
N LEU A 272 -10.50 2.20 2.33
CA LEU A 272 -11.81 1.63 2.63
C LEU A 272 -12.96 2.52 2.13
N PRO A 273 -14.09 1.92 1.70
CA PRO A 273 -15.33 2.65 1.45
C PRO A 273 -15.77 3.45 2.69
N PRO A 274 -16.46 4.60 2.53
CA PRO A 274 -16.76 5.51 3.64
C PRO A 274 -17.46 4.87 4.84
N GLU A 275 -18.41 3.96 4.61
CA GLU A 275 -19.13 3.27 5.70
C GLU A 275 -18.20 2.33 6.50
N GLN A 276 -17.34 1.58 5.80
CA GLN A 276 -16.37 0.67 6.44
C GLN A 276 -15.30 1.47 7.19
N LEU A 277 -14.80 2.56 6.61
CA LEU A 277 -13.82 3.44 7.25
C LEU A 277 -14.40 4.12 8.50
N GLN A 278 -15.66 4.55 8.44
CA GLN A 278 -16.35 5.14 9.59
C GLN A 278 -16.48 4.13 10.74
N GLU A 279 -16.88 2.89 10.45
CA GLU A 279 -16.96 1.83 11.45
C GLU A 279 -15.58 1.52 12.05
N PHE A 280 -14.55 1.42 11.21
CA PHE A 280 -13.17 1.22 11.66
C PHE A 280 -12.72 2.31 12.63
N ASN A 281 -12.92 3.58 12.27
CA ASN A 281 -12.56 4.72 13.11
C ASN A 281 -13.36 4.78 14.43
N ASN A 282 -14.57 4.25 14.47
CA ASN A 282 -15.37 4.17 15.70
C ASN A 282 -14.87 3.07 16.65
N LEU A 283 -14.30 1.99 16.11
CA LEU A 283 -13.78 0.86 16.89
C LEU A 283 -12.33 1.06 17.31
N LYS A 284 -11.57 1.85 16.54
CA LYS A 284 -10.17 2.13 16.81
C LYS A 284 -10.00 2.89 18.13
N PRO A 285 -9.11 2.45 19.05
CA PRO A 285 -8.80 3.20 20.27
C PRO A 285 -8.26 4.59 19.94
N ARG A 286 -8.73 5.62 20.65
CA ARG A 286 -8.17 6.98 20.48
C ARG A 286 -6.78 7.05 21.10
N SER A 287 -5.89 7.83 20.50
CA SER A 287 -4.53 8.07 20.99
C SER A 287 -4.49 8.55 22.46
N ASP A 288 -5.50 9.30 22.89
CA ASP A 288 -5.64 9.76 24.28
C ASP A 288 -5.94 8.61 25.28
N ASP A 289 -6.61 7.55 24.83
CA ASP A 289 -6.96 6.40 25.68
C ASP A 289 -5.75 5.47 25.93
N GLN A 290 -4.79 5.43 25.00
CA GLN A 290 -3.56 4.66 25.17
C GLN A 290 -2.62 5.27 26.22
N ASN A 291 -2.58 6.61 26.32
CA ASN A 291 -1.83 7.30 27.37
C ASN A 291 -2.44 7.08 28.77
N ALA A 292 -3.78 7.02 28.89
CA ALA A 292 -4.45 6.73 30.15
C ALA A 292 -4.25 5.27 30.63
N ALA A 293 -4.26 4.30 29.70
CA ALA A 293 -3.99 2.89 29.99
C ALA A 293 -2.53 2.63 30.44
N SER A 294 -1.59 3.45 29.97
CA SER A 294 -0.16 3.33 30.34
C SER A 294 0.17 3.74 31.78
N HIS A 295 -0.75 4.40 32.49
CA HIS A 295 -0.47 4.97 33.82
C HIS A 295 -1.36 4.46 34.97
N ASN A 296 -2.42 3.68 34.70
CA ASN A 296 -3.15 3.00 35.78
C ASN A 296 -4.12 1.93 35.24
N SER A 297 -3.67 0.71 34.96
CA SER A 297 -4.62 -0.42 34.77
C SER A 297 -3.97 -1.78 35.03
N ALA A 298 -4.64 -2.59 35.86
CA ALA A 298 -4.45 -4.03 35.91
C ALA A 298 -4.62 -4.65 34.50
N PRO A 299 -4.01 -5.81 34.21
CA PRO A 299 -4.06 -6.40 32.88
C PRO A 299 -5.51 -6.67 32.46
N VAL A 300 -5.94 -6.00 31.39
CA VAL A 300 -7.23 -6.27 30.74
C VAL A 300 -7.02 -7.48 29.83
N ILE A 301 -7.56 -8.63 30.25
CA ILE A 301 -7.62 -9.82 29.40
C ILE A 301 -8.71 -9.58 28.35
N LYS A 302 -8.32 -9.13 27.14
CA LYS A 302 -9.20 -9.15 25.96
C LYS A 302 -9.24 -10.59 25.43
N ILE A 303 -10.38 -11.26 25.58
CA ILE A 303 -10.62 -12.59 25.02
C ILE A 303 -11.24 -12.40 23.63
N TRP A 304 -10.47 -12.72 22.60
CA TRP A 304 -10.91 -12.74 21.20
C TRP A 304 -11.32 -14.18 20.81
N PRO A 305 -12.03 -14.40 19.68
CA PRO A 305 -12.69 -15.67 19.37
C PRO A 305 -11.79 -16.91 19.47
N GLU A 306 -12.38 -18.03 19.87
CA GLU A 306 -11.68 -19.29 20.16
C GLU A 306 -10.80 -19.76 18.99
N GLY A 307 -9.48 -19.78 19.20
CA GLY A 307 -8.52 -20.36 18.25
C GLY A 307 -7.16 -19.67 18.21
N THR A 308 -7.05 -18.42 18.65
CA THR A 308 -5.78 -17.67 18.59
C THR A 308 -5.00 -17.83 19.89
N VAL A 309 -3.94 -18.64 19.87
CA VAL A 309 -2.96 -18.73 20.97
C VAL A 309 -1.80 -17.80 20.64
N LEU A 310 -1.81 -16.58 21.20
CA LEU A 310 -0.66 -15.68 21.14
C LEU A 310 0.36 -16.11 22.20
N TRP A 311 1.51 -16.64 21.78
CA TRP A 311 2.70 -16.64 22.62
C TRP A 311 3.24 -15.22 22.65
N SER A 312 2.72 -14.38 23.55
CA SER A 312 3.42 -13.13 23.88
C SER A 312 4.73 -13.50 24.56
N SER A 313 5.83 -13.00 24.00
CA SER A 313 7.17 -13.11 24.54
C SER A 313 7.27 -12.36 25.88
N ILE A 314 6.80 -12.96 26.98
CA ILE A 314 7.05 -12.46 28.33
C ILE A 314 8.53 -12.70 28.64
N THR A 315 9.41 -11.83 28.14
CA THR A 315 10.85 -11.91 28.45
C THR A 315 11.37 -10.81 29.38
N THR A 316 10.52 -9.89 29.85
CA THR A 316 11.00 -8.78 30.72
C THR A 316 10.29 -8.62 32.06
N LEU A 317 9.37 -9.52 32.44
CA LEU A 317 8.64 -9.42 33.72
C LEU A 317 8.78 -10.63 34.67
N LEU A 318 9.57 -11.64 34.30
CA LEU A 318 9.84 -12.81 35.16
C LEU A 318 11.24 -12.84 35.80
N ALA A 319 12.08 -11.82 35.59
CA ALA A 319 13.40 -11.75 36.23
C ALA A 319 13.35 -11.20 37.68
N SER A 320 12.25 -10.55 38.10
CA SER A 320 12.16 -9.89 39.42
C SER A 320 11.32 -10.65 40.44
N ALA A 321 10.53 -11.64 40.01
CA ALA A 321 9.66 -12.44 40.90
C ALA A 321 10.24 -13.82 41.27
N LEU A 322 11.27 -14.30 40.55
CA LEU A 322 11.90 -15.60 40.84
C LEU A 322 13.08 -15.55 41.81
N VAL A 323 13.55 -14.35 42.18
CA VAL A 323 14.67 -14.20 43.15
C VAL A 323 14.18 -14.25 44.61
N TYR A 324 12.88 -14.13 44.86
CA TYR A 324 12.32 -14.13 46.23
C TYR A 324 11.82 -15.51 46.73
N LEU A 325 11.90 -16.56 45.91
CA LEU A 325 11.40 -17.91 46.26
C LEU A 325 12.48 -18.99 46.34
N ILE A 326 13.76 -18.65 46.20
CA ILE A 326 14.88 -19.62 46.24
C ILE A 326 15.86 -19.36 47.41
N TYR A 327 15.76 -18.25 48.15
CA TYR A 327 16.59 -18.01 49.34
C TYR A 327 15.82 -17.39 50.52
N GLY A 328 15.67 -18.17 51.60
CA GLY A 328 15.20 -17.76 52.93
C GLY A 328 13.88 -18.42 53.30
N PHE A 329 13.74 -19.21 54.37
CA PHE A 329 14.53 -19.43 55.57
C PHE A 329 14.19 -20.82 56.13
N GLU A 330 15.11 -21.34 56.95
CA GLU A 330 14.94 -22.44 57.92
C GLU A 330 13.68 -22.35 58.78
#